data_AF-N1JF74-F1
#
_entry.id   AF-N1JF74-F1
#
_cell.length_a   1.000
_cell.length_b   1.000
_cell.length_c   1.000
_cell.angle_alpha   90.00
_cell.angle_beta   90.00
_cell.angle_gamma   90.00
#
_symmetry.space_group_name_H-M   'P 1'
#
loop_
_entity.id
_entity.type
_entity.pdbx_description
1 polymer ?
#
loop_
_entity_poly.entity_id
_entity_poly.type
_entity_poly.pdbx_seq_one_letter_code
_entity_poly.pdbx_strand_id
1 'polypeptide(L)'
;MGPIKDNIKRKATDEPNEIPNTKRIKTESIQPENKLPVIAFPEKPAIVEERTGEIQFRVVNNDNQRENLIILTGLKCIFQKQLPKMPKDYIARLVYDRTHLSMAIVKNPLEVVGGITYRPFKGRRFAEIVFCAISSDQQVKGYGAHLMSHLKDYVKATSDVMHFLTYADNYAIGYFKKQGFTKEITLEKSVWMGYIKDYEGGTIMQCSMMPRVRYLEMSRMLLKQKEAVHAKIRAFSKSHVVHSPPKEWKDGGWKNGKGKIKPLDIPAIRLSGWSPDMDELARQPRHGPNYNQLLHLLNDLQNHNSAWPFLNPVNRDEVADYYEIIKEPMDFSTMEVKLEADNYSSPEEFIRDAKLVFNNCRKYNNETTPYAKCANKVEKFMWAQIKAIPEWSHLEA
;
A
#
# COMPACT_ATOMS: atom_id res chain seq x y z
N MET A 1 -74.11 -14.78 -43.04
CA MET A 1 -74.27 -16.25 -43.18
C MET A 1 -73.34 -16.91 -42.17
N GLY A 2 -73.88 -17.52 -41.11
CA GLY A 2 -73.11 -18.44 -40.25
C GLY A 2 -73.39 -19.89 -40.66
N PRO A 3 -73.03 -20.92 -39.85
CA PRO A 3 -72.30 -20.85 -38.58
C PRO A 3 -71.42 -22.11 -38.27
N ILE A 4 -71.05 -22.32 -36.98
CA ILE A 4 -70.82 -23.63 -36.29
C ILE A 4 -69.48 -24.36 -36.56
N LYS A 5 -68.76 -25.02 -35.63
CA LYS A 5 -68.62 -25.07 -34.16
C LYS A 5 -67.74 -26.29 -33.84
N ASP A 6 -67.00 -26.20 -32.74
CA ASP A 6 -66.70 -27.25 -31.74
C ASP A 6 -65.81 -28.47 -32.03
N ASN A 7 -64.77 -28.53 -31.17
CA ASN A 7 -64.33 -29.63 -30.31
C ASN A 7 -63.85 -30.97 -30.92
N ILE A 8 -62.68 -31.44 -30.48
CA ILE A 8 -62.55 -32.49 -29.44
C ILE A 8 -61.08 -32.64 -28.98
N LYS A 9 -60.97 -33.08 -27.73
CA LYS A 9 -59.83 -33.16 -26.81
C LYS A 9 -58.96 -34.43 -26.94
N ARG A 10 -57.74 -34.30 -26.40
CA ARG A 10 -56.96 -35.21 -25.52
C ARG A 10 -55.90 -36.20 -26.10
N LYS A 11 -54.76 -36.15 -25.38
CA LYS A 11 -53.54 -37.01 -25.23
C LYS A 11 -53.83 -38.53 -25.31
N ALA A 12 -52.90 -39.45 -25.59
CA ALA A 12 -51.50 -39.57 -25.15
C ALA A 12 -50.71 -40.67 -25.94
N THR A 13 -49.43 -40.80 -25.56
CA THR A 13 -48.47 -41.94 -25.63
C THR A 13 -47.57 -42.17 -26.86
N ASP A 14 -46.30 -41.86 -26.62
CA ASP A 14 -45.04 -42.61 -26.80
C ASP A 14 -44.57 -43.13 -28.17
N GLU A 15 -43.43 -42.53 -28.54
CA GLU A 15 -42.27 -42.91 -29.37
C GLU A 15 -42.44 -43.72 -30.66
N PRO A 16 -41.71 -43.26 -31.70
CA PRO A 16 -41.02 -44.20 -32.57
C PRO A 16 -39.55 -43.80 -32.79
N ASN A 17 -38.68 -44.81 -32.64
CA ASN A 17 -37.29 -44.77 -33.04
C ASN A 17 -37.16 -45.18 -34.52
N GLU A 18 -36.21 -44.52 -35.18
CA GLU A 18 -35.51 -44.87 -36.42
C GLU A 18 -36.24 -44.78 -37.78
N ILE A 19 -35.62 -44.03 -38.71
CA ILE A 19 -35.26 -44.46 -40.08
C ILE A 19 -34.04 -43.63 -40.55
N PRO A 20 -33.13 -44.20 -41.38
CA PRO A 20 -31.76 -43.73 -41.55
C PRO A 20 -31.45 -43.04 -42.89
N ASN A 21 -30.33 -42.29 -42.84
CA ASN A 21 -29.35 -41.97 -43.88
C ASN A 21 -29.75 -41.17 -45.14
N THR A 22 -29.25 -39.93 -45.21
CA THR A 22 -28.55 -39.40 -46.39
C THR A 22 -27.34 -38.55 -45.99
N LYS A 23 -26.26 -38.74 -46.76
CA LYS A 23 -24.85 -38.34 -46.59
C LYS A 23 -24.59 -36.91 -46.05
N ARG A 24 -23.91 -36.82 -44.90
CA ARG A 24 -23.41 -35.58 -44.29
C ARG A 24 -21.98 -35.28 -44.77
N ILE A 25 -21.78 -34.06 -45.26
CA ILE A 25 -20.47 -33.48 -45.60
C ILE A 25 -19.61 -33.45 -44.34
N LYS A 26 -18.38 -34.00 -44.42
CA LYS A 26 -17.38 -33.91 -43.34
C LYS A 26 -17.02 -32.45 -43.12
N THR A 27 -17.52 -31.86 -42.04
CA THR A 27 -16.96 -30.64 -41.47
C THR A 27 -16.00 -31.10 -40.39
N GLU A 28 -14.70 -30.91 -40.63
CA GLU A 28 -13.68 -31.20 -39.64
C GLU A 28 -13.95 -30.39 -38.37
N SER A 29 -14.09 -31.11 -37.26
CA SER A 29 -14.27 -30.55 -35.93
C SER A 29 -13.02 -29.78 -35.52
N ILE A 30 -13.08 -28.45 -35.54
CA ILE A 30 -12.11 -27.61 -34.84
C ILE A 30 -12.35 -27.86 -33.35
N GLN A 31 -11.44 -28.61 -32.73
CA GLN A 31 -11.38 -28.72 -31.27
C GLN A 31 -11.00 -27.35 -30.68
N PRO A 32 -11.68 -26.85 -29.63
CA PRO A 32 -11.24 -25.66 -28.94
C PRO A 32 -10.12 -26.03 -27.96
N GLU A 33 -8.92 -26.31 -28.47
CA GLU A 33 -7.71 -26.36 -27.66
C GLU A 33 -7.07 -24.98 -27.62
N ASN A 34 -7.47 -24.19 -26.62
CA ASN A 34 -6.61 -23.21 -25.94
C ASN A 34 -7.35 -22.74 -24.69
N LYS A 35 -7.33 -23.56 -23.64
CA LYS A 35 -7.63 -23.04 -22.29
C LYS A 35 -6.54 -22.04 -21.96
N LEU A 36 -6.91 -20.76 -21.89
CA LEU A 36 -6.02 -19.71 -21.36
C LEU A 36 -5.40 -20.21 -20.05
N PRO A 37 -4.08 -20.04 -19.84
CA PRO A 37 -3.42 -20.53 -18.64
C PRO A 37 -4.11 -19.95 -17.41
N VAL A 38 -4.53 -20.82 -16.49
CA VAL A 38 -5.13 -20.40 -15.23
C VAL A 38 -4.04 -19.73 -14.40
N ILE A 39 -4.14 -18.42 -14.23
CA ILE A 39 -3.16 -17.65 -13.46
C ILE A 39 -3.35 -17.99 -12.00
N ALA A 40 -2.33 -18.60 -11.39
CA ALA A 40 -2.33 -18.87 -9.96
C ALA A 40 -2.44 -17.56 -9.17
N PHE A 41 -3.45 -17.47 -8.30
CA PHE A 41 -3.66 -16.34 -7.41
C PHE A 41 -3.26 -16.77 -5.99
N PRO A 42 -2.11 -16.31 -5.44
CA PRO A 42 -1.73 -16.63 -4.08
C PRO A 42 -2.70 -15.94 -3.12
N GLU A 43 -3.44 -16.74 -2.35
CA GLU A 43 -4.40 -16.24 -1.37
C GLU A 43 -3.74 -16.02 -0.01
N LYS A 44 -4.14 -14.96 0.67
CA LYS A 44 -3.68 -14.67 2.04
C LYS A 44 -4.41 -15.58 3.03
N PRO A 45 -3.78 -15.95 4.17
CA PRO A 45 -4.40 -16.81 5.19
C PRO A 45 -5.80 -16.33 5.62
N ALA A 46 -5.96 -15.03 5.89
CA ALA A 46 -7.25 -14.45 6.28
C ALA A 46 -8.41 -14.72 5.29
N ILE A 47 -8.12 -14.78 3.99
CA ILE A 47 -9.14 -15.05 2.95
C ILE A 47 -9.51 -16.54 2.96
N VAL A 48 -8.51 -17.41 3.16
CA VAL A 48 -8.72 -18.85 3.25
C VAL A 48 -9.57 -19.19 4.48
N GLU A 49 -9.23 -18.62 5.64
CA GLU A 49 -9.95 -18.82 6.90
C GLU A 49 -11.39 -18.30 6.85
N GLU A 50 -11.65 -17.18 6.15
CA GLU A 50 -13.02 -16.72 5.92
C GLU A 50 -13.80 -17.69 5.03
N ARG A 51 -13.17 -18.17 3.95
CA ARG A 51 -13.82 -19.12 3.02
C ARG A 51 -14.13 -20.47 3.68
N THR A 52 -13.27 -20.95 4.58
CA THR A 52 -13.52 -22.16 5.36
C THR A 52 -14.52 -21.94 6.49
N GLY A 53 -14.94 -20.69 6.72
CA GLY A 53 -15.89 -20.31 7.77
C GLY A 53 -15.28 -20.29 9.18
N GLU A 54 -13.94 -20.33 9.30
CA GLU A 54 -13.23 -20.23 10.58
C GLU A 54 -13.36 -18.83 11.18
N ILE A 55 -13.32 -17.80 10.33
CA ILE A 55 -13.55 -16.41 10.71
C ILE A 55 -14.74 -15.80 9.95
N GLN A 56 -15.35 -14.79 10.56
CA GLN A 56 -16.45 -14.02 10.00
C GLN A 56 -16.27 -12.53 10.29
N PHE A 57 -16.70 -11.68 9.37
CA PHE A 57 -16.74 -10.23 9.56
C PHE A 57 -18.14 -9.80 9.94
N ARG A 58 -18.29 -9.20 11.13
CA ARG A 58 -19.59 -8.77 11.66
C ARG A 58 -19.58 -7.30 11.99
N VAL A 59 -20.59 -6.57 11.52
CA VAL A 59 -20.82 -5.17 11.91
C VAL A 59 -21.79 -5.17 13.09
N VAL A 60 -21.34 -4.61 14.21
CA VAL A 60 -22.07 -4.58 15.48
C VAL A 60 -22.11 -3.16 16.04
N ASN A 61 -23.15 -2.86 16.81
CA ASN A 61 -23.26 -1.65 17.63
C ASN A 61 -23.92 -2.00 18.97
N ASN A 62 -24.01 -1.02 19.86
CA ASN A 62 -24.67 -1.20 21.14
C ASN A 62 -26.20 -1.13 21.01
N ASP A 63 -26.80 -2.24 20.56
CA ASP A 63 -28.24 -2.44 20.39
C ASP A 63 -28.89 -3.21 21.54
N ASN A 64 -28.19 -3.34 22.68
CA ASN A 64 -28.56 -4.14 23.85
C ASN A 64 -28.68 -5.66 23.58
N GLN A 65 -28.22 -6.18 22.43
CA GLN A 65 -28.16 -7.63 22.21
C GLN A 65 -26.95 -8.24 22.91
N ARG A 66 -27.15 -9.40 23.56
CA ARG A 66 -26.10 -10.09 24.34
C ARG A 66 -24.88 -10.41 23.47
N GLU A 67 -25.09 -10.90 22.26
CA GLU A 67 -24.01 -11.30 21.35
C GLU A 67 -23.18 -10.08 20.91
N ASN A 68 -23.84 -8.99 20.51
CA ASN A 68 -23.16 -7.75 20.15
C ASN A 68 -22.38 -7.17 21.33
N LEU A 69 -22.94 -7.23 22.54
CA LEU A 69 -22.25 -6.78 23.75
C LEU A 69 -20.98 -7.60 24.03
N ILE A 70 -21.00 -8.92 23.80
CA ILE A 70 -19.81 -9.79 23.93
C ILE A 70 -18.75 -9.35 22.92
N ILE A 71 -19.12 -9.17 21.65
CA ILE A 71 -18.20 -8.76 20.58
C ILE A 71 -17.59 -7.38 20.88
N LEU A 72 -18.42 -6.39 21.24
CA LEU A 72 -17.97 -5.05 21.61
C LEU A 72 -17.04 -5.07 22.81
N THR A 73 -17.32 -5.94 23.79
CA THR A 73 -16.45 -6.11 24.96
C THR A 73 -15.10 -6.71 24.58
N GLY A 74 -15.08 -7.71 23.69
CA GLY A 74 -13.85 -8.26 23.12
C GLY A 74 -13.03 -7.20 22.38
N LEU A 75 -13.67 -6.41 21.51
CA LEU A 75 -13.03 -5.29 20.81
C LEU A 75 -12.46 -4.25 21.76
N LYS A 76 -13.24 -3.82 22.77
CA LYS A 76 -12.76 -2.90 23.82
C LYS A 76 -11.49 -3.42 24.46
N CYS A 77 -11.45 -4.70 24.84
CA CYS A 77 -10.27 -5.31 25.46
C CYS A 77 -9.06 -5.31 24.52
N ILE A 78 -9.25 -5.58 23.22
CA ILE A 78 -8.18 -5.50 22.22
C ILE A 78 -7.69 -4.07 22.08
N PHE A 79 -8.59 -3.09 21.88
CA PHE A 79 -8.19 -1.69 21.75
C PHE A 79 -7.45 -1.19 22.98
N GLN A 80 -7.91 -1.52 24.20
CA GLN A 80 -7.22 -1.14 25.44
C GLN A 80 -5.81 -1.73 25.56
N LYS A 81 -5.55 -2.91 24.97
CA LYS A 81 -4.22 -3.52 24.93
C LYS A 81 -3.34 -2.96 23.81
N GLN A 82 -3.88 -2.79 22.62
CA GLN A 82 -3.13 -2.40 21.41
C GLN A 82 -2.94 -0.88 21.29
N LEU A 83 -3.74 -0.07 21.99
CA LEU A 83 -3.69 1.39 21.97
C LEU A 83 -3.39 1.94 23.38
N PRO A 84 -2.17 1.71 23.94
CA PRO A 84 -1.85 2.06 25.32
C PRO A 84 -1.87 3.58 25.60
N LYS A 85 -1.71 4.41 24.55
CA LYS A 85 -1.78 5.88 24.65
C LYS A 85 -3.22 6.40 24.81
N MET A 86 -4.24 5.56 24.54
CA MET A 86 -5.64 5.95 24.63
C MET A 86 -6.21 5.58 26.01
N PRO A 87 -6.88 6.52 26.71
CA PRO A 87 -7.47 6.22 28.02
C PRO A 87 -8.49 5.09 27.95
N LYS A 88 -8.44 4.16 28.91
CA LYS A 88 -9.29 2.95 28.91
C LYS A 88 -10.78 3.28 28.94
N ASP A 89 -11.18 4.28 29.72
CA ASP A 89 -12.57 4.73 29.83
C ASP A 89 -13.03 5.43 28.55
N TYR A 90 -12.12 6.14 27.88
CA TYR A 90 -12.41 6.78 26.60
C TYR A 90 -12.72 5.72 25.53
N ILE A 91 -11.90 4.66 25.44
CA ILE A 91 -12.15 3.53 24.54
C ILE A 91 -13.51 2.89 24.85
N ALA A 92 -13.76 2.56 26.12
CA ALA A 92 -15.01 1.93 26.53
C ALA A 92 -16.23 2.79 26.14
N ARG A 93 -16.17 4.09 26.43
CA ARG A 93 -17.25 5.03 26.13
C ARG A 93 -17.59 5.07 24.64
N LEU A 94 -16.59 5.12 23.76
CA LEU A 94 -16.84 5.19 22.31
C LEU A 94 -17.20 3.85 21.68
N VAL A 95 -16.63 2.74 22.15
CA VAL A 95 -16.98 1.40 21.65
C VAL A 95 -18.43 1.04 21.98
N TYR A 96 -18.93 1.44 23.16
CA TYR A 96 -20.33 1.22 23.55
C TYR A 96 -21.28 2.37 23.15
N ASP A 97 -20.78 3.42 22.49
CA ASP A 97 -21.62 4.52 22.04
C ASP A 97 -22.52 4.07 20.88
N ARG A 98 -23.81 4.40 20.96
CA ARG A 98 -24.81 3.94 19.98
C ARG A 98 -24.66 4.58 18.60
N THR A 99 -23.95 5.70 18.50
CA THR A 99 -23.66 6.38 17.22
C THR A 99 -22.42 5.82 16.52
N HIS A 100 -21.67 4.94 17.20
CA HIS A 100 -20.52 4.26 16.64
C HIS A 100 -20.90 2.85 16.19
N LEU A 101 -20.28 2.41 15.09
CA LEU A 101 -20.36 1.07 14.56
C LEU A 101 -18.99 0.42 14.68
N SER A 102 -18.95 -0.88 14.92
CA SER A 102 -17.70 -1.64 14.92
C SER A 102 -17.80 -2.81 13.95
N MET A 103 -16.85 -2.88 13.01
CA MET A 103 -16.64 -4.10 12.23
C MET A 103 -15.62 -4.98 12.94
N ALA A 104 -16.05 -6.15 13.40
CA ALA A 104 -15.25 -7.12 14.14
C ALA A 104 -14.92 -8.33 13.26
N ILE A 105 -13.71 -8.87 13.46
CA ILE A 105 -13.34 -10.21 13.02
C ILE A 105 -13.65 -11.16 14.17
N VAL A 106 -14.55 -12.09 13.93
CA VAL A 106 -14.99 -13.07 14.92
C VAL A 106 -14.59 -14.47 14.45
N LYS A 107 -13.84 -15.18 15.28
CA LYS A 107 -13.50 -16.59 15.10
C LYS A 107 -14.49 -17.45 15.88
N ASN A 108 -14.90 -18.58 15.30
CA ASN A 108 -15.91 -19.44 15.94
C ASN A 108 -15.41 -20.01 17.29
N PRO A 109 -16.25 -20.06 18.34
CA PRO A 109 -17.66 -19.68 18.33
C PRO A 109 -17.94 -18.17 18.45
N LEU A 110 -17.15 -17.39 19.20
CA LEU A 110 -17.38 -15.95 19.44
C LEU A 110 -16.10 -15.20 19.88
N GLU A 111 -14.92 -15.69 19.49
CA GLU A 111 -13.64 -15.07 19.83
C GLU A 111 -13.37 -13.86 18.93
N VAL A 112 -13.08 -12.70 19.52
CA VAL A 112 -12.76 -11.49 18.76
C VAL A 112 -11.27 -11.44 18.47
N VAL A 113 -10.91 -11.35 17.19
CA VAL A 113 -9.51 -11.28 16.72
C VAL A 113 -9.03 -9.82 16.55
N GLY A 114 -9.95 -8.93 16.19
CA GLY A 114 -9.65 -7.53 15.93
C GLY A 114 -10.83 -6.81 15.32
N GLY A 115 -10.70 -5.51 15.09
CA GLY A 115 -11.78 -4.72 14.51
C GLY A 115 -11.45 -3.27 14.24
N ILE A 116 -12.42 -2.61 13.60
CA ILE A 116 -12.44 -1.17 13.37
C ILE A 116 -13.71 -0.61 13.96
N THR A 117 -13.59 0.36 14.87
CA THR A 117 -14.71 1.20 15.31
C THR A 117 -14.70 2.49 14.52
N TYR A 118 -15.84 2.82 13.92
CA TYR A 118 -16.00 4.00 13.08
C TYR A 118 -17.34 4.69 13.34
N ARG A 119 -17.40 5.98 13.04
CA ARG A 119 -18.59 6.82 13.19
C ARG A 119 -18.98 7.42 11.83
N PRO A 120 -20.06 6.97 11.19
CA PRO A 120 -20.52 7.55 9.93
C PRO A 120 -21.26 8.88 10.16
N PHE A 121 -20.96 9.89 9.34
CA PHE A 121 -21.66 11.17 9.34
C PHE A 121 -22.60 11.27 8.15
N LYS A 122 -23.87 10.91 8.38
CA LYS A 122 -24.92 10.90 7.35
C LYS A 122 -25.04 12.28 6.69
N GLY A 123 -25.10 12.31 5.36
CA GLY A 123 -25.24 13.55 4.58
C GLY A 123 -23.94 14.34 4.39
N ARG A 124 -22.83 13.91 5.03
CA ARG A 124 -21.50 14.51 4.85
C ARG A 124 -20.56 13.63 4.03
N ARG A 125 -21.02 12.45 3.60
CA ARG A 125 -20.29 11.49 2.76
C ARG A 125 -18.95 11.03 3.33
N PHE A 126 -18.72 11.17 4.64
CA PHE A 126 -17.52 10.68 5.30
C PHE A 126 -17.83 9.91 6.59
N ALA A 127 -16.91 9.05 7.01
CA ALA A 127 -16.91 8.44 8.33
C ALA A 127 -15.55 8.64 9.01
N GLU A 128 -15.59 8.80 10.33
CA GLU A 128 -14.39 8.84 11.17
C GLU A 128 -14.03 7.42 11.59
N ILE A 129 -12.79 6.99 11.32
CA ILE A 129 -12.24 5.77 11.92
C ILE A 129 -11.64 6.17 13.26
N VAL A 130 -12.23 5.66 14.33
CA VAL A 130 -11.88 6.00 15.72
C VAL A 130 -10.83 5.04 16.25
N PHE A 131 -11.05 3.74 16.08
CA PHE A 131 -10.11 2.70 16.51
C PHE A 131 -9.89 1.68 15.41
N CYS A 132 -8.66 1.21 15.26
CA CYS A 132 -8.30 0.13 14.34
C CYS A 132 -7.19 -0.69 15.00
N ALA A 133 -7.47 -1.95 15.34
CA ALA A 133 -6.48 -2.82 15.94
C ALA A 133 -6.78 -4.30 15.67
N ILE A 134 -5.72 -5.09 15.58
CA ILE A 134 -5.74 -6.55 15.51
C ILE A 134 -4.93 -7.08 16.70
N SER A 135 -5.39 -8.17 17.32
CA SER A 135 -4.66 -8.81 18.42
C SER A 135 -3.24 -9.20 17.99
N SER A 136 -2.25 -8.99 18.86
CA SER A 136 -0.82 -9.14 18.53
C SER A 136 -0.43 -10.52 18.01
N ASP A 137 -1.04 -11.57 18.55
CA ASP A 137 -0.84 -12.97 18.16
C ASP A 137 -1.38 -13.30 16.76
N GLN A 138 -2.27 -12.46 16.24
CA GLN A 138 -2.92 -12.61 14.94
C GLN A 138 -2.38 -11.60 13.90
N GLN A 139 -1.40 -10.77 14.25
CA GLN A 139 -0.79 -9.83 13.30
C GLN A 139 -0.02 -10.59 12.19
N VAL A 140 0.29 -9.90 11.09
CA VAL A 140 1.03 -10.43 9.92
C VAL A 140 0.25 -11.43 9.03
N LYS A 141 -0.84 -12.05 9.49
CA LYS A 141 -1.72 -12.92 8.66
C LYS A 141 -2.55 -12.20 7.58
N GLY A 142 -2.49 -10.87 7.56
CA GLY A 142 -3.20 -10.03 6.59
C GLY A 142 -4.60 -9.59 7.01
N TYR A 143 -5.05 -9.90 8.24
CA TYR A 143 -6.38 -9.53 8.73
C TYR A 143 -6.66 -8.02 8.66
N GLY A 144 -5.70 -7.15 8.99
CA GLY A 144 -5.93 -5.70 8.94
C GLY A 144 -6.30 -5.19 7.55
N ALA A 145 -5.56 -5.62 6.51
CA ALA A 145 -5.87 -5.25 5.13
C ALA A 145 -7.20 -5.85 4.65
N HIS A 146 -7.51 -7.08 5.08
CA HIS A 146 -8.76 -7.75 4.76
C HIS A 146 -9.96 -7.07 5.41
N LEU A 147 -9.84 -6.71 6.69
CA LEU A 147 -10.81 -5.95 7.47
C LEU A 147 -11.09 -4.57 6.87
N MET A 148 -10.06 -3.84 6.46
CA MET A 148 -10.25 -2.56 5.78
C MET A 148 -10.96 -2.71 4.43
N SER A 149 -10.69 -3.80 3.70
CA SER A 149 -11.37 -4.10 2.42
C SER A 149 -12.85 -4.39 2.63
N HIS A 150 -13.17 -5.23 3.63
CA HIS A 150 -14.54 -5.48 4.09
C HIS A 150 -15.24 -4.18 4.51
N LEU A 151 -14.57 -3.34 5.32
CA LEU A 151 -15.12 -2.08 5.77
C LEU A 151 -15.49 -1.17 4.61
N LYS A 152 -14.58 -0.98 3.64
CA LYS A 152 -14.80 -0.16 2.45
C LYS A 152 -15.97 -0.65 1.62
N ASP A 153 -16.01 -1.95 1.32
CA ASP A 153 -17.10 -2.53 0.53
C ASP A 153 -18.45 -2.46 1.27
N TYR A 154 -18.44 -2.68 2.59
CA TYR A 154 -19.63 -2.57 3.44
C TYR A 154 -20.20 -1.16 3.47
N VAL A 155 -19.39 -0.14 3.81
CA VAL A 155 -19.92 1.24 3.92
C VAL A 155 -20.38 1.77 2.57
N LYS A 156 -19.70 1.41 1.47
CA LYS A 156 -20.12 1.78 0.12
C LYS A 156 -21.46 1.16 -0.28
N ALA A 157 -21.73 -0.06 0.17
CA ALA A 157 -22.96 -0.77 -0.13
C ALA A 157 -24.14 -0.33 0.74
N THR A 158 -23.88 0.19 1.94
CA THR A 158 -24.91 0.46 2.96
C THR A 158 -25.12 1.94 3.27
N SER A 159 -24.28 2.84 2.77
CA SER A 159 -24.33 4.28 3.07
C SER A 159 -23.81 5.15 1.91
N ASP A 160 -23.92 6.48 2.07
CA ASP A 160 -23.39 7.50 1.16
C ASP A 160 -21.90 7.84 1.43
N VAL A 161 -21.27 7.15 2.38
CA VAL A 161 -19.88 7.38 2.78
C VAL A 161 -18.93 7.00 1.65
N MET A 162 -18.14 7.97 1.21
CA MET A 162 -17.09 7.82 0.20
C MET A 162 -15.69 8.17 0.72
N HIS A 163 -15.61 8.79 1.89
CA HIS A 163 -14.35 9.21 2.50
C HIS A 163 -14.21 8.67 3.92
N PHE A 164 -13.00 8.25 4.27
CA PHE A 164 -12.62 8.00 5.66
C PHE A 164 -11.65 9.07 6.14
N LEU A 165 -11.87 9.56 7.35
CA LEU A 165 -10.93 10.40 8.09
C LEU A 165 -10.49 9.66 9.34
N THR A 166 -9.22 9.77 9.69
CA THR A 166 -8.66 9.14 10.89
C THR A 166 -7.50 9.96 11.40
N TYR A 167 -7.30 9.97 12.71
CA TYR A 167 -6.02 10.33 13.30
C TYR A 167 -5.19 9.07 13.50
N ALA A 168 -4.03 9.01 12.85
CA ALA A 168 -3.11 7.89 12.93
C ALA A 168 -1.92 8.23 13.84
N ASP A 169 -1.55 7.32 14.75
CA ASP A 169 -0.23 7.35 15.40
C ASP A 169 0.86 7.13 14.34
N ASN A 170 2.06 7.66 14.59
CA ASN A 170 3.25 7.53 13.76
C ASN A 170 3.54 6.07 13.36
N TYR A 171 3.31 5.11 14.26
CA TYR A 171 3.47 3.68 13.98
C TYR A 171 2.43 3.12 13.00
N ALA A 172 1.25 3.74 12.90
CA ALA A 172 0.14 3.28 12.07
C ALA A 172 0.10 3.97 10.69
N ILE A 173 0.83 5.07 10.48
CA ILE A 173 0.85 5.81 9.20
C ILE A 173 1.18 4.87 8.02
N GLY A 174 2.17 3.99 8.17
CA GLY A 174 2.55 3.03 7.12
C GLY A 174 1.43 2.05 6.77
N TYR A 175 0.64 1.61 7.75
CA TYR A 175 -0.54 0.79 7.52
C TYR A 175 -1.60 1.56 6.73
N PHE A 176 -1.98 2.76 7.20
CA PHE A 176 -3.00 3.57 6.55
C PHE A 176 -2.60 4.00 5.13
N LYS A 177 -1.34 4.36 4.90
CA LYS A 177 -0.80 4.61 3.54
C LYS A 177 -1.01 3.41 2.62
N LYS A 178 -0.68 2.19 3.07
CA LYS A 178 -0.94 0.95 2.31
C LYS A 178 -2.42 0.69 2.05
N GLN A 179 -3.30 1.22 2.89
CA GLN A 179 -4.75 1.18 2.70
C GLN A 179 -5.29 2.34 1.85
N GLY A 180 -4.44 3.17 1.24
CA GLY A 180 -4.86 4.28 0.38
C GLY A 180 -5.25 5.55 1.14
N PHE A 181 -4.77 5.72 2.37
CA PHE A 181 -4.87 6.99 3.07
C PHE A 181 -3.68 7.91 2.71
N THR A 182 -3.95 9.20 2.59
CA THR A 182 -2.96 10.26 2.41
C THR A 182 -3.04 11.27 3.56
N LYS A 183 -1.95 12.01 3.80
CA LYS A 183 -1.94 13.14 4.73
C LYS A 183 -2.65 14.37 4.14
N GLU A 184 -2.81 14.40 2.82
CA GLU A 184 -3.49 15.49 2.12
C GLU A 184 -5.01 15.36 2.26
N ILE A 185 -5.62 16.29 2.99
CA ILE A 185 -7.06 16.32 3.21
C ILE A 185 -7.70 17.16 2.10
N THR A 186 -8.28 16.47 1.11
CA THR A 186 -9.00 17.11 -0.02
C THR A 186 -10.46 17.42 0.32
N LEU A 187 -11.00 16.85 1.40
CA LEU A 187 -12.35 17.17 1.86
C LEU A 187 -12.39 18.57 2.48
N GLU A 188 -13.37 19.38 2.07
CA GLU A 188 -13.52 20.76 2.55
C GLU A 188 -13.63 20.81 4.08
N LYS A 189 -12.90 21.75 4.71
CA LYS A 189 -12.84 21.86 6.18
C LYS A 189 -14.23 22.00 6.81
N SER A 190 -15.16 22.73 6.19
CA SER A 190 -16.55 22.89 6.67
C SER A 190 -17.32 21.56 6.81
N VAL A 191 -16.90 20.53 6.07
CA VAL A 191 -17.53 19.21 6.07
C VAL A 191 -17.12 18.37 7.27
N TRP A 192 -15.89 18.51 7.80
CA TRP A 192 -15.37 17.61 8.83
C TRP A 192 -14.84 18.30 10.08
N MET A 193 -14.42 19.56 9.99
CA MET A 193 -13.86 20.30 11.11
C MET A 193 -14.92 20.52 12.19
N GLY A 194 -14.59 20.15 13.44
CA GLY A 194 -15.53 20.16 14.57
C GLY A 194 -16.43 18.92 14.70
N TYR A 195 -16.41 18.01 13.72
CA TYR A 195 -17.18 16.75 13.77
C TYR A 195 -16.36 15.58 14.28
N ILE A 196 -15.11 15.49 13.84
CA ILE A 196 -14.15 14.47 14.27
C ILE A 196 -13.42 14.90 15.54
N LYS A 197 -12.82 13.94 16.25
CA LYS A 197 -12.02 14.21 17.44
C LYS A 197 -10.56 14.42 17.07
N ASP A 198 -9.98 15.48 17.61
CA ASP A 198 -8.56 15.76 17.51
C ASP A 198 -7.82 14.96 18.58
N TYR A 199 -6.77 14.26 18.17
CA TYR A 199 -5.92 13.49 19.08
C TYR A 199 -4.52 14.08 19.07
N GLU A 200 -4.03 14.44 20.26
CA GLU A 200 -2.70 14.98 20.44
C GLU A 200 -1.63 13.97 19.95
N GLY A 201 -0.72 14.43 19.09
CA GLY A 201 0.31 13.58 18.49
C GLY A 201 -0.18 12.63 17.39
N GLY A 202 -1.45 12.70 16.99
CA GLY A 202 -1.98 11.97 15.83
C GLY A 202 -1.82 12.77 14.54
N THR A 203 -1.49 12.10 13.43
CA THR A 203 -1.53 12.69 12.09
C THR A 203 -2.90 12.45 11.46
N ILE A 204 -3.60 13.51 11.07
CA ILE A 204 -4.84 13.37 10.29
C ILE A 204 -4.55 12.77 8.92
N MET A 205 -5.36 11.81 8.50
CA MET A 205 -5.25 11.16 7.20
C MET A 205 -6.62 10.93 6.57
N GLN A 206 -6.70 11.07 5.24
CA GLN A 206 -7.90 10.86 4.45
C GLN A 206 -7.74 9.68 3.48
N CYS A 207 -8.76 8.82 3.38
CA CYS A 207 -8.91 7.84 2.30
C CYS A 207 -10.16 8.16 1.48
N SER A 208 -9.98 8.44 0.20
CA SER A 208 -11.08 8.58 -0.77
C SER A 208 -11.30 7.26 -1.50
N MET A 209 -12.50 6.70 -1.38
CA MET A 209 -12.81 5.39 -1.97
C MET A 209 -13.13 5.51 -3.47
N MET A 210 -12.75 4.47 -4.22
CA MET A 210 -13.01 4.37 -5.66
C MET A 210 -14.43 3.85 -5.89
N PRO A 211 -15.31 4.57 -6.63
CA PRO A 211 -16.73 4.20 -6.76
C PRO A 211 -16.96 2.81 -7.34
N ARG A 212 -16.24 2.45 -8.41
CA ARG A 212 -16.49 1.23 -9.21
C ARG A 212 -15.74 -0.01 -8.70
N VAL A 213 -14.88 0.13 -7.70
CA VAL A 213 -14.01 -0.95 -7.24
C VAL A 213 -14.65 -1.69 -6.06
N ARG A 214 -14.66 -3.03 -6.12
CA ARG A 214 -14.88 -3.90 -4.96
C ARG A 214 -13.52 -4.26 -4.36
N TYR A 215 -13.24 -3.78 -3.16
CA TYR A 215 -11.94 -3.87 -2.51
C TYR A 215 -11.55 -5.32 -2.19
N LEU A 216 -12.51 -6.18 -1.84
CA LEU A 216 -12.27 -7.62 -1.62
C LEU A 216 -11.77 -8.34 -2.89
N GLU A 217 -12.12 -7.84 -4.07
CA GLU A 217 -11.69 -8.39 -5.36
C GLU A 217 -10.50 -7.65 -5.98
N MET A 218 -10.01 -6.58 -5.33
CA MET A 218 -8.99 -5.69 -5.89
C MET A 218 -7.75 -6.45 -6.36
N SER A 219 -7.24 -7.37 -5.54
CA SER A 219 -6.04 -8.15 -5.88
C SER A 219 -6.23 -9.00 -7.14
N ARG A 220 -7.41 -9.61 -7.31
CA ARG A 220 -7.76 -10.40 -8.51
C ARG A 220 -7.95 -9.50 -9.73
N MET A 221 -8.58 -8.34 -9.54
CA MET A 221 -8.75 -7.33 -10.59
C MET A 221 -7.40 -6.83 -11.10
N LEU A 222 -6.49 -6.46 -10.20
CA LEU A 222 -5.15 -5.98 -10.57
C LEU A 222 -4.33 -7.05 -11.29
N LEU A 223 -4.44 -8.32 -10.87
CA LEU A 223 -3.78 -9.43 -11.57
C LEU A 223 -4.31 -9.58 -13.01
N LYS A 224 -5.63 -9.51 -13.20
CA LYS A 224 -6.25 -9.54 -14.54
C LYS A 224 -5.81 -8.35 -15.40
N GLN A 225 -5.76 -7.14 -14.83
CA GLN A 225 -5.30 -5.95 -15.54
C GLN A 225 -3.83 -6.06 -15.94
N LYS A 226 -2.97 -6.52 -15.02
CA LYS A 226 -1.55 -6.79 -15.30
C LYS A 226 -1.39 -7.79 -16.45
N GLU A 227 -2.16 -8.88 -16.43
CA GLU A 227 -2.08 -9.87 -17.49
C GLU A 227 -2.61 -9.34 -18.83
N ALA A 228 -3.67 -8.54 -18.83
CA ALA A 228 -4.17 -7.91 -20.05
C ALA A 228 -3.11 -6.98 -20.69
N VAL A 229 -2.40 -6.20 -19.87
CA VAL A 229 -1.27 -5.37 -20.31
C VAL A 229 -0.14 -6.24 -20.83
N HIS A 230 0.25 -7.30 -20.10
CA HIS A 230 1.30 -8.22 -20.54
C HIS A 230 0.94 -8.96 -21.84
N ALA A 231 -0.31 -9.37 -22.01
CA ALA A 231 -0.77 -10.02 -23.24
C ALA A 231 -0.66 -9.07 -24.43
N LYS A 232 -1.01 -7.79 -24.25
CA LYS A 232 -0.78 -6.76 -25.26
C LYS A 232 0.71 -6.57 -25.52
N ILE A 233 1.54 -6.47 -24.49
CA ILE A 233 3.00 -6.36 -24.64
C ILE A 233 3.55 -7.55 -25.43
N ARG A 234 3.22 -8.79 -25.09
CA ARG A 234 3.71 -10.00 -25.79
C ARG A 234 3.29 -10.07 -27.26
N ALA A 235 2.16 -9.45 -27.63
CA ALA A 235 1.72 -9.39 -29.02
C ALA A 235 2.63 -8.53 -29.92
N PHE A 236 3.37 -7.57 -29.35
CA PHE A 236 4.29 -6.68 -30.09
C PHE A 236 5.76 -6.90 -29.72
N SER A 237 6.02 -7.19 -28.46
CA SER A 237 7.36 -7.34 -27.89
C SER A 237 7.92 -8.72 -28.21
N LYS A 238 9.12 -8.73 -28.79
CA LYS A 238 9.94 -9.92 -28.97
C LYS A 238 10.90 -10.15 -27.79
N SER A 239 10.78 -9.39 -26.70
CA SER A 239 11.71 -9.47 -25.56
C SER A 239 11.67 -10.81 -24.82
N HIS A 240 10.59 -11.58 -24.99
CA HIS A 240 10.47 -12.94 -24.43
C HIS A 240 11.17 -14.01 -25.27
N VAL A 241 11.66 -13.66 -26.47
CA VAL A 241 12.41 -14.57 -27.33
C VAL A 241 13.85 -14.68 -26.83
N VAL A 242 14.21 -15.87 -26.36
CA VAL A 242 15.59 -16.18 -25.97
C VAL A 242 16.40 -16.46 -27.23
N HIS A 243 17.33 -15.56 -27.56
CA HIS A 243 18.24 -15.74 -28.69
C HIS A 243 19.46 -16.56 -28.27
N SER A 244 19.91 -17.48 -29.13
CA SER A 244 21.18 -18.19 -28.93
C SER A 244 22.36 -17.20 -28.95
N PRO A 245 23.43 -17.47 -28.20
CA PRO A 245 24.62 -16.64 -28.25
C PRO A 245 25.19 -16.60 -29.68
N PRO A 246 25.78 -15.47 -30.09
CA PRO A 246 26.44 -15.34 -31.39
C PRO A 246 27.51 -16.41 -31.64
N LYS A 247 27.67 -16.83 -32.89
CA LYS A 247 28.61 -17.90 -33.27
C LYS A 247 30.07 -17.50 -33.00
N GLU A 248 30.35 -16.21 -33.08
CA GLU A 248 31.62 -15.54 -32.82
C GLU A 248 32.06 -15.68 -31.35
N TRP A 249 31.15 -16.05 -30.45
CA TRP A 249 31.41 -16.25 -29.02
C TRP A 249 31.62 -17.73 -28.64
N LYS A 250 31.59 -18.65 -29.61
CA LYS A 250 31.99 -20.05 -29.37
C LYS A 250 33.43 -20.12 -28.83
N ASP A 251 33.69 -21.12 -28.00
CA ASP A 251 34.99 -21.42 -27.40
C ASP A 251 35.60 -20.32 -26.51
N GLY A 252 34.79 -19.38 -26.01
CA GLY A 252 35.25 -18.34 -25.08
C GLY A 252 35.98 -17.18 -25.75
N GLY A 253 35.84 -16.98 -27.06
CA GLY A 253 36.46 -15.89 -27.81
C GLY A 253 36.24 -14.50 -27.19
N TRP A 254 35.06 -14.28 -26.59
CA TRP A 254 34.70 -13.05 -25.86
C TRP A 254 35.74 -12.67 -24.78
N LYS A 255 36.35 -13.65 -24.09
CA LYS A 255 37.31 -13.40 -23.01
C LYS A 255 38.66 -12.87 -23.50
N ASN A 256 39.01 -13.12 -24.77
CA ASN A 256 40.30 -12.73 -25.36
C ASN A 256 40.16 -11.55 -26.34
N GLY A 257 39.03 -10.83 -26.33
CA GLY A 257 38.73 -9.75 -27.27
C GLY A 257 38.49 -10.21 -28.72
N LYS A 258 38.55 -11.53 -28.99
CA LYS A 258 38.23 -12.14 -30.29
C LYS A 258 36.73 -12.40 -30.36
N GLY A 259 35.97 -11.53 -31.02
CA GLY A 259 34.50 -11.66 -31.13
C GLY A 259 33.73 -10.41 -30.72
N LYS A 260 34.33 -9.22 -30.83
CA LYS A 260 33.56 -7.95 -30.79
C LYS A 260 32.61 -7.92 -31.99
N ILE A 261 31.31 -7.96 -31.72
CA ILE A 261 30.25 -7.84 -32.72
C ILE A 261 29.81 -6.38 -32.71
N LYS A 262 29.65 -5.77 -33.89
CA LYS A 262 29.07 -4.43 -33.93
C LYS A 262 27.58 -4.55 -33.60
N PRO A 263 27.05 -3.82 -32.61
CA PRO A 263 25.66 -3.99 -32.19
C PRO A 263 24.66 -3.78 -33.34
N LEU A 264 24.96 -2.88 -34.29
CA LEU A 264 24.14 -2.64 -35.48
C LEU A 264 24.08 -3.83 -36.46
N ASP A 265 25.02 -4.78 -36.40
CA ASP A 265 24.98 -5.99 -37.23
C ASP A 265 23.88 -6.96 -36.77
N ILE A 266 23.42 -6.81 -35.51
CA ILE A 266 22.32 -7.61 -34.94
C ILE A 266 20.99 -6.96 -35.36
N PRO A 267 20.16 -7.61 -36.20
CA PRO A 267 18.93 -7.00 -36.72
C PRO A 267 17.95 -6.54 -35.64
N ALA A 268 17.88 -7.25 -34.51
CA ALA A 268 17.03 -6.88 -33.39
C ALA A 268 17.44 -5.56 -32.72
N ILE A 269 18.75 -5.32 -32.55
CA ILE A 269 19.30 -4.08 -31.97
C ILE A 269 19.11 -2.92 -32.95
N ARG A 270 19.32 -3.17 -34.26
CA ARG A 270 19.06 -2.16 -35.29
C ARG A 270 17.59 -1.73 -35.30
N LEU A 271 16.66 -2.68 -35.20
CA LEU A 271 15.22 -2.42 -35.18
C LEU A 271 14.72 -1.73 -33.90
N SER A 272 15.45 -1.83 -32.78
CA SER A 272 15.08 -1.13 -31.56
C SER A 272 15.41 0.36 -31.58
N GLY A 273 16.02 0.87 -32.67
CA GLY A 273 16.50 2.25 -32.75
C GLY A 273 17.74 2.50 -31.87
N TRP A 274 18.46 1.44 -31.49
CA TRP A 274 19.66 1.55 -30.69
C TRP A 274 20.71 2.40 -31.43
N SER A 275 21.34 3.30 -30.69
CA SER A 275 22.49 4.08 -31.15
C SER A 275 23.62 4.01 -30.12
N PRO A 276 24.88 4.18 -30.55
CA PRO A 276 26.01 4.28 -29.63
C PRO A 276 25.81 5.35 -28.55
N ASP A 277 25.26 6.50 -28.93
CA ASP A 277 25.02 7.62 -28.01
C ASP A 277 23.99 7.28 -26.92
N MET A 278 22.91 6.56 -27.28
CA MET A 278 21.92 6.07 -26.31
C MET A 278 22.52 5.04 -25.34
N ASP A 279 23.41 4.18 -25.84
CA ASP A 279 24.09 3.15 -25.04
C ASP A 279 25.12 3.77 -24.08
N GLU A 280 25.83 4.79 -24.53
CA GLU A 280 26.73 5.59 -23.70
C GLU A 280 25.95 6.31 -22.59
N LEU A 281 24.84 6.96 -22.93
CA LEU A 281 23.95 7.60 -21.96
C LEU A 281 23.36 6.60 -20.96
N ALA A 282 22.99 5.40 -21.39
CA ALA A 282 22.46 4.35 -20.51
C ALA A 282 23.54 3.74 -19.59
N ARG A 283 24.81 3.75 -20.01
CA ARG A 283 25.95 3.34 -19.18
C ARG A 283 26.42 4.41 -18.21
N GLN A 284 26.07 5.68 -18.46
CA GLN A 284 26.37 6.73 -17.50
C GLN A 284 25.65 6.41 -16.18
N PRO A 285 26.38 6.33 -15.06
CA PRO A 285 25.76 6.19 -13.75
C PRO A 285 24.75 7.32 -13.59
N ARG A 286 23.48 6.97 -13.35
CA ARG A 286 22.43 7.96 -13.14
C ARG A 286 22.73 8.87 -11.94
N HIS A 287 23.45 8.31 -10.96
CA HIS A 287 23.84 8.97 -9.72
C HIS A 287 25.34 8.78 -9.45
N GLY A 288 25.88 9.63 -8.58
CA GLY A 288 27.27 9.55 -8.14
C GLY A 288 27.65 8.23 -7.45
N PRO A 289 28.95 7.91 -7.34
CA PRO A 289 29.45 6.63 -6.82
C PRO A 289 29.02 6.32 -5.37
N ASN A 290 28.73 7.35 -4.58
CA ASN A 290 28.35 7.25 -3.17
C ASN A 290 26.82 7.26 -2.94
N TYR A 291 26.01 7.41 -4.01
CA TYR A 291 24.57 7.65 -3.91
C TYR A 291 23.86 6.60 -3.06
N ASN A 292 24.10 5.31 -3.33
CA ASN A 292 23.41 4.23 -2.63
C ASN A 292 23.77 4.20 -1.15
N GLN A 293 25.05 4.42 -0.80
CA GLN A 293 25.50 4.47 0.59
C GLN A 293 24.89 5.67 1.32
N LEU A 294 24.81 6.84 0.67
CA LEU A 294 24.17 8.03 1.24
C LEU A 294 22.66 7.84 1.41
N LEU A 295 22.01 7.18 0.46
CA LEU A 295 20.59 6.85 0.52
C LEU A 295 20.30 5.89 1.67
N HIS A 296 21.13 4.86 1.86
CA HIS A 296 21.02 3.95 2.99
C HIS A 296 21.22 4.69 4.32
N LEU A 297 22.25 5.53 4.44
CA LEU A 297 22.50 6.32 5.64
C LEU A 297 21.32 7.25 5.94
N LEU A 298 20.81 7.99 4.94
CA LEU A 298 19.66 8.89 5.12
C LEU A 298 18.41 8.15 5.59
N ASN A 299 18.13 6.98 5.00
CA ASN A 299 17.02 6.12 5.42
C ASN A 299 17.18 5.66 6.89
N ASP A 300 18.38 5.27 7.30
CA ASP A 300 18.64 4.87 8.68
C ASP A 300 18.45 6.04 9.66
N LEU A 301 18.89 7.25 9.27
CA LEU A 301 18.65 8.45 10.06
C LEU A 301 17.16 8.78 10.18
N GLN A 302 16.41 8.75 9.08
CA GLN A 302 14.96 9.02 9.07
C GLN A 302 14.16 7.99 9.88
N ASN A 303 14.59 6.73 9.90
CA ASN A 303 13.91 5.66 10.63
C ASN A 303 14.31 5.57 12.11
N HIS A 304 15.30 6.34 12.56
CA HIS A 304 15.70 6.35 13.97
C HIS A 304 14.57 6.90 14.87
N ASN A 305 14.31 6.23 16.00
CA ASN A 305 13.20 6.58 16.91
C ASN A 305 13.22 8.04 17.43
N SER A 306 14.39 8.69 17.43
CA SER A 306 14.57 10.09 17.84
C SER A 306 14.65 11.08 16.66
N ALA A 307 14.36 10.66 15.43
CA ALA A 307 14.46 11.51 14.24
C ALA A 307 13.24 12.38 13.97
N TRP A 308 12.13 12.16 14.70
CA TRP A 308 10.84 12.83 14.46
C TRP A 308 10.90 14.37 14.32
N PRO A 309 11.78 15.13 15.01
CA PRO A 309 11.84 16.59 14.81
C PRO A 309 12.53 17.02 13.51
N PHE A 310 13.28 16.11 12.88
CA PHE A 310 14.17 16.41 11.77
C PHE A 310 13.63 15.90 10.43
N LEU A 311 12.46 15.25 10.43
CA LEU A 311 11.90 14.61 9.24
C LEU A 311 11.42 15.61 8.19
N ASN A 312 10.98 16.80 8.60
CA ASN A 312 10.42 17.83 7.72
C ASN A 312 10.91 19.22 8.17
N PRO A 313 10.82 20.25 7.31
CA PRO A 313 11.14 21.63 7.69
C PRO A 313 10.28 22.09 8.87
N VAL A 314 10.83 22.94 9.73
CA VAL A 314 10.09 23.55 10.84
C VAL A 314 8.99 24.45 10.27
N ASN A 315 7.74 24.26 10.70
CA ASN A 315 6.63 25.06 10.18
C ASN A 315 6.70 26.50 10.69
N ARG A 316 6.77 27.48 9.78
CA ARG A 316 6.81 28.91 10.10
C ARG A 316 5.58 29.40 10.86
N ASP A 317 4.43 28.79 10.61
CA ASP A 317 3.17 29.15 11.26
C ASP A 317 3.11 28.64 12.71
N GLU A 318 3.85 27.57 13.02
CA GLU A 318 3.92 26.98 14.36
C GLU A 318 5.06 27.58 15.20
N VAL A 319 6.16 27.98 14.55
CA VAL A 319 7.36 28.52 15.21
C VAL A 319 7.80 29.80 14.51
N ALA A 320 7.18 30.91 14.91
CA ALA A 320 7.26 32.19 14.19
C ALA A 320 8.68 32.79 14.09
N ASP A 321 9.48 32.68 15.15
CA ASP A 321 10.82 33.26 15.25
C ASP A 321 11.95 32.34 14.74
N TYR A 322 11.62 31.09 14.38
CA TYR A 322 12.63 30.09 14.01
C TYR A 322 13.53 30.55 12.87
N TYR A 323 12.94 31.04 11.78
CA TYR A 323 13.66 31.50 10.59
C TYR A 323 14.32 32.87 10.76
N GLU A 324 14.04 33.57 11.87
CA GLU A 324 14.78 34.76 12.25
C GLU A 324 16.12 34.39 12.93
N ILE A 325 16.12 33.30 13.70
CA ILE A 325 17.29 32.81 14.46
C ILE A 325 18.17 31.86 13.63
N ILE A 326 17.53 30.97 12.85
CA ILE A 326 18.17 29.97 12.00
C ILE A 326 18.19 30.48 10.56
N LYS A 327 19.39 30.77 10.04
CA LYS A 327 19.59 31.37 8.72
C LYS A 327 19.71 30.34 7.60
N GLU A 328 20.23 29.16 7.90
CA GLU A 328 20.39 28.06 6.96
C GLU A 328 19.61 26.85 7.47
N PRO A 329 18.27 26.81 7.27
CA PRO A 329 17.46 25.68 7.71
C PRO A 329 17.81 24.41 6.94
N MET A 330 17.77 23.26 7.61
CA MET A 330 18.00 21.95 7.02
C MET A 330 17.20 20.89 7.77
N ASP A 331 16.74 19.87 7.04
CA ASP A 331 15.98 18.72 7.55
C ASP A 331 16.16 17.52 6.61
N PHE A 332 15.76 16.33 7.04
CA PHE A 332 15.98 15.10 6.28
C PHE A 332 15.16 15.00 4.99
N SER A 333 13.99 15.63 4.88
CA SER A 333 13.25 15.65 3.61
C SER A 333 13.93 16.56 2.59
N THR A 334 14.48 17.69 3.04
CA THR A 334 15.30 18.57 2.18
C THR A 334 16.57 17.85 1.72
N MET A 335 17.24 17.11 2.63
CA MET A 335 18.39 16.28 2.26
C MET A 335 18.03 15.17 1.26
N GLU A 336 16.85 14.55 1.39
CA GLU A 336 16.35 13.55 0.44
C GLU A 336 16.20 14.13 -0.97
N VAL A 337 15.57 15.30 -1.07
CA VAL A 337 15.44 16.04 -2.35
C VAL A 337 16.81 16.39 -2.93
N LYS A 338 17.77 16.82 -2.11
CA LYS A 338 19.13 17.13 -2.56
C LYS A 338 19.86 15.88 -3.05
N LEU A 339 19.70 14.75 -2.36
CA LEU A 339 20.33 13.49 -2.74
C LEU A 339 19.79 12.97 -4.08
N GLU A 340 18.47 12.94 -4.27
CA GLU A 340 17.81 12.52 -5.52
C GLU A 340 18.19 13.41 -6.72
N ALA A 341 18.56 14.67 -6.46
CA ALA A 341 19.04 15.63 -7.46
C ALA A 341 20.56 15.61 -7.67
N ASP A 342 21.30 14.65 -7.08
CA ASP A 342 22.76 14.54 -7.13
C ASP A 342 23.51 15.79 -6.62
N ASN A 343 22.93 16.53 -5.68
CA ASN A 343 23.54 17.73 -5.10
C ASN A 343 24.59 17.43 -4.01
N TYR A 344 24.95 16.17 -3.81
CA TYR A 344 26.02 15.74 -2.90
C TYR A 344 27.14 15.11 -3.71
N SER A 345 28.14 15.92 -4.05
CA SER A 345 29.30 15.46 -4.83
C SER A 345 30.23 14.56 -4.01
N SER A 346 30.18 14.69 -2.68
CA SER A 346 30.97 13.90 -1.75
C SER A 346 30.21 13.60 -0.45
N PRO A 347 30.59 12.56 0.31
CA PRO A 347 29.97 12.24 1.60
C PRO A 347 30.08 13.38 2.62
N GLU A 348 31.14 14.18 2.57
CA GLU A 348 31.38 15.32 3.44
C GLU A 348 30.32 16.41 3.28
N GLU A 349 29.83 16.63 2.05
CA GLU A 349 28.74 17.59 1.81
C GLU A 349 27.42 17.12 2.43
N PHE A 350 27.13 15.81 2.36
CA PHE A 350 25.99 15.22 3.04
C PHE A 350 26.13 15.32 4.57
N ILE A 351 27.30 14.98 5.10
CA ILE A 351 27.61 15.07 6.54
C ILE A 351 27.48 16.51 7.03
N ARG A 352 27.91 17.50 6.24
CA ARG A 352 27.77 18.91 6.57
C ARG A 352 26.30 19.30 6.76
N ASP A 353 25.43 18.90 5.84
CA ASP A 353 23.98 19.16 5.96
C ASP A 353 23.38 18.40 7.14
N ALA A 354 23.75 17.13 7.37
CA ALA A 354 23.29 16.36 8.52
C ALA A 354 23.70 17.03 9.84
N LYS A 355 24.94 17.51 9.96
CA LYS A 355 25.41 18.28 11.12
C LYS A 355 24.66 19.60 11.25
N LEU A 356 24.33 20.27 10.14
CA LEU A 356 23.54 21.50 10.14
C LEU A 356 22.16 21.28 10.76
N VAL A 357 21.49 20.16 10.47
CA VAL A 357 20.22 19.76 11.13
C VAL A 357 20.38 19.77 12.67
N PHE A 358 21.40 19.09 13.18
CA PHE A 358 21.61 18.95 14.63
C PHE A 358 22.08 20.24 15.29
N ASN A 359 22.95 21.00 14.62
CA ASN A 359 23.45 22.28 15.09
C ASN A 359 22.36 23.34 15.14
N ASN A 360 21.51 23.42 14.12
CA ASN A 360 20.35 24.32 14.14
C ASN A 360 19.40 23.97 15.28
N CYS A 361 19.17 22.67 15.51
CA CYS A 361 18.37 22.20 16.64
C CYS A 361 18.94 22.69 17.98
N ARG A 362 20.24 22.51 18.24
CA ARG A 362 20.90 22.96 19.47
C ARG A 362 21.04 24.48 19.58
N LYS A 363 21.14 25.20 18.46
CA LYS A 363 21.20 26.67 18.44
C LYS A 363 19.85 27.27 18.86
N TYR A 364 18.75 26.70 18.40
CA TYR A 364 17.41 27.20 18.70
C TYR A 364 16.88 26.66 20.05
N ASN A 365 17.17 25.40 20.39
CA ASN A 365 16.62 24.73 21.57
C ASN A 365 17.66 24.58 22.69
N ASN A 366 17.24 24.82 23.94
CA ASN A 366 18.05 24.55 25.12
C ASN A 366 18.42 23.05 25.25
N GLU A 367 19.61 22.73 25.75
CA GLU A 367 20.14 21.36 25.88
C GLU A 367 19.24 20.41 26.69
N THR A 368 18.46 20.95 27.62
CA THR A 368 17.54 20.15 28.47
C THR A 368 16.30 19.66 27.72
N THR A 369 15.99 20.28 26.58
CA THR A 369 14.79 20.00 25.78
C THR A 369 14.82 18.59 25.16
N PRO A 370 13.64 18.00 24.90
CA PRO A 370 13.54 16.77 24.13
C PRO A 370 14.18 16.86 22.74
N TYR A 371 14.14 18.04 22.11
CA TYR A 371 14.70 18.31 20.78
C TYR A 371 16.23 18.19 20.77
N ALA A 372 16.91 18.87 21.69
CA ALA A 372 18.37 18.79 21.79
C ALA A 372 18.84 17.37 22.14
N LYS A 373 18.11 16.66 23.01
CA LYS A 373 18.36 15.23 23.30
C LYS A 373 18.19 14.35 22.07
N CYS A 374 17.19 14.61 21.23
CA CYS A 374 16.99 13.90 19.97
C CYS A 374 18.17 14.15 19.00
N ALA A 375 18.62 15.40 18.86
CA ALA A 375 19.76 15.76 18.00
C ALA A 375 21.01 14.97 18.39
N ASN A 376 21.33 14.94 19.68
CA ASN A 376 22.51 14.22 20.19
C ASN A 376 22.42 12.69 19.95
N LYS A 377 21.23 12.10 20.08
CA LYS A 377 21.03 10.66 19.84
C LYS A 377 21.20 10.31 18.36
N VAL A 378 20.56 11.08 17.47
CA VAL A 378 20.60 10.81 16.03
C VAL A 378 22.00 11.09 15.47
N GLU A 379 22.66 12.16 15.91
CA GLU A 379 24.03 12.46 15.49
C GLU A 379 25.01 11.38 15.94
N LYS A 380 24.90 10.88 17.18
CA LYS A 380 25.72 9.75 17.64
C LYS A 380 25.49 8.50 16.80
N PHE A 381 24.24 8.21 16.45
CA PHE A 381 23.88 7.09 15.60
C PHE A 381 24.44 7.26 14.17
N MET A 382 24.37 8.47 13.60
CA MET A 382 24.97 8.80 12.30
C MET A 382 26.45 8.45 12.27
N TRP A 383 27.22 8.91 13.26
CA TRP A 383 28.66 8.63 13.32
C TRP A 383 28.98 7.14 13.47
N ALA A 384 28.14 6.40 14.21
CA ALA A 384 28.29 4.95 14.30
C ALA A 384 28.08 4.25 12.94
N GLN A 385 27.10 4.71 12.14
CA GLN A 385 26.87 4.19 10.79
C GLN A 385 28.00 4.55 9.83
N ILE A 386 28.46 5.82 9.84
CA ILE A 386 29.59 6.27 9.00
C ILE A 386 30.84 5.44 9.28
N LYS A 387 31.15 5.18 10.56
CA LYS A 387 32.30 4.36 10.96
C LYS A 387 32.22 2.90 10.51
N ALA A 388 31.01 2.37 10.37
CA ALA A 388 30.80 1.01 9.89
C ALA A 388 31.08 0.86 8.38
N ILE A 389 31.17 1.99 7.64
CA ILE A 389 31.50 2.02 6.22
C ILE A 389 33.02 2.18 6.07
N PRO A 390 33.76 1.14 5.61
CA PRO A 390 35.22 1.18 5.56
C PRO A 390 35.78 2.38 4.80
N GLU A 391 35.15 2.75 3.69
CA GLU A 391 35.53 3.85 2.81
C GLU A 391 35.41 5.21 3.48
N TRP A 392 34.53 5.36 4.48
CA TRP A 392 34.23 6.63 5.16
C TRP A 392 34.73 6.67 6.60
N SER A 393 35.41 5.61 7.05
CA SER A 393 35.96 5.50 8.40
C SER A 393 36.92 6.62 8.80
N HIS A 394 37.50 7.32 7.82
CA HIS A 394 38.41 8.44 7.99
C HIS A 394 37.72 9.81 8.06
N LEU A 395 36.41 9.90 7.78
CA LEU A 395 35.64 11.15 7.76
C LEU A 395 35.23 11.65 9.16
N GLU A 396 35.89 11.14 10.20
CA GLU A 396 35.64 11.53 11.59
C GLU A 396 35.94 13.02 11.82
N ALA A 397 35.19 13.63 12.75
CA ALA A 397 35.38 15.02 13.17
C ALA A 397 36.45 15.13 14.25
#